data_AF-A0A920KST9-F1
#
_entry.id   AF-A0A920KST9-F1
#
_cell.length_a   1.000
_cell.length_b   1.000
_cell.length_c   1.000
_cell.angle_alpha   90.00
_cell.angle_beta   90.00
_cell.angle_gamma   90.00
#
_symmetry.space_group_name_H-M   'P 1'
#
loop_
_entity.id
_entity.type
_entity.pdbx_description
1 polymer ?
#
loop_
_entity_poly.entity_id
_entity_poly.type
_entity_poly.pdbx_seq_one_letter_code
_entity_poly.pdbx_strand_id
1 'polypeptide(L)'
;MKNINISKRIKLILLLNLVVFTLGTLANTYFAIIASGYIATMLMIYFLGTKIKDFIINVGYIWISKWTVFIIFLTLTGVYLPDAFLYSLLMFIVFNITINPSDFIKEKGAQ
;
A
#
# COMPACT_ATOMS: atom_id res chain seq x y z
N MET A 1 -14.65 -11.26 -23.31
CA MET A 1 -14.04 -11.35 -21.96
C MET A 1 -14.60 -10.22 -21.10
N LYS A 2 -15.06 -10.56 -19.89
CA LYS A 2 -15.94 -9.75 -19.05
C LYS A 2 -15.20 -8.52 -18.53
N ASN A 3 -15.52 -7.35 -19.08
CA ASN A 3 -15.07 -6.04 -18.62
C ASN A 3 -15.74 -5.73 -17.26
N ILE A 4 -15.36 -6.48 -16.21
CA ILE A 4 -15.72 -6.16 -14.82
C ILE A 4 -14.94 -4.90 -14.45
N ASN A 5 -15.46 -3.78 -14.97
CA ASN A 5 -15.37 -2.40 -14.56
C ASN A 5 -14.27 -2.12 -13.53
N ILE A 6 -13.06 -1.80 -13.99
CA ILE A 6 -11.88 -1.45 -13.17
C ILE A 6 -12.24 -0.47 -12.04
N SER A 7 -13.16 0.47 -12.29
CA SER A 7 -13.66 1.40 -11.28
C SER A 7 -14.39 0.72 -10.11
N LYS A 8 -15.14 -0.36 -10.36
CA LYS A 8 -15.81 -1.16 -9.31
C LYS A 8 -14.79 -1.91 -8.46
N ARG A 9 -13.74 -2.47 -9.09
CA ARG A 9 -12.65 -3.16 -8.36
C ARG A 9 -11.91 -2.19 -7.43
N ILE A 10 -11.54 -1.01 -7.91
CA ILE A 10 -10.87 0.01 -7.09
C ILE A 10 -11.78 0.47 -5.95
N LYS A 11 -13.06 0.74 -6.22
CA LYS A 11 -14.04 1.08 -5.16
C LYS A 11 -14.16 -0.01 -4.10
N LEU A 12 -14.18 -1.27 -4.51
CA LEU A 12 -14.24 -2.40 -3.57
C LEU A 12 -12.99 -2.47 -2.69
N ILE A 13 -11.81 -2.28 -3.26
CA ILE A 13 -10.54 -2.27 -2.51
C ILE A 13 -10.49 -1.11 -1.53
N LEU A 14 -10.92 0.08 -1.94
CA LEU A 14 -11.01 1.25 -1.05
C LEU A 14 -12.00 1.01 0.08
N LEU A 15 -13.17 0.43 -0.22
CA LEU A 15 -14.17 0.07 0.79
C LEU A 15 -13.62 -0.96 1.78
N LEU A 16 -12.93 -1.99 1.29
CA LEU A 16 -12.30 -3.00 2.15
C LEU A 16 -11.26 -2.37 3.08
N ASN A 17 -10.36 -1.52 2.55
CA ASN A 17 -9.38 -0.82 3.38
C ASN A 17 -10.05 0.11 4.39
N LEU A 18 -11.15 0.78 4.03
CA LEU A 18 -11.89 1.65 4.94
C LEU A 18 -12.51 0.85 6.09
N VAL A 19 -13.16 -0.28 5.79
CA VAL A 19 -13.74 -1.16 6.82
C VAL A 19 -12.65 -1.67 7.76
N VAL A 20 -11.55 -2.19 7.22
CA VAL A 20 -10.43 -2.70 8.02
C VAL A 20 -9.80 -1.59 8.86
N PHE A 21 -9.69 -0.39 8.30
CA PHE A 21 -9.16 0.76 9.03
C PHE A 21 -10.06 1.09 10.23
N THR A 22 -11.38 1.20 10.02
CA THR A 22 -12.32 1.50 11.10
C THR A 22 -12.31 0.42 12.20
N LEU A 23 -12.32 -0.86 11.83
CA LEU A 23 -12.28 -1.96 12.80
C LEU A 23 -10.95 -2.02 13.55
N GLY A 24 -9.83 -1.81 12.86
CA GLY A 24 -8.51 -1.77 13.48
C GLY A 24 -8.36 -0.60 14.45
N THR A 25 -8.90 0.58 14.12
CA THR A 25 -8.90 1.74 15.03
C THR A 25 -9.78 1.51 16.25
N LEU A 26 -10.93 0.84 16.11
CA LEU A 26 -11.78 0.48 17.25
C LEU A 26 -11.12 -0.58 18.14
N ALA A 27 -10.36 -1.52 17.55
CA ALA A 27 -9.61 -2.52 18.30
C ALA A 27 -8.44 -1.90 19.09
N ASN A 28 -7.72 -0.96 18.48
CA ASN A 28 -6.65 -0.22 19.14
C ASN A 28 -6.45 1.15 18.48
N THR A 29 -6.66 2.24 19.23
CA THR A 29 -6.57 3.60 18.67
C THR A 29 -5.21 3.91 18.02
N TYR A 30 -4.12 3.35 18.55
CA TYR A 30 -2.77 3.55 18.01
C TYR A 30 -2.58 2.88 16.63
N PHE A 31 -3.44 1.94 16.25
CA PHE A 31 -3.46 1.37 14.89
C PHE A 31 -3.61 2.46 13.84
N ALA A 32 -4.46 3.46 14.07
CA ALA A 32 -4.69 4.53 13.11
C ALA A 32 -3.40 5.30 12.78
N ILE A 33 -2.51 5.47 13.78
CA ILE A 33 -1.22 6.14 13.63
C ILE A 33 -0.29 5.29 12.78
N ILE A 34 -0.15 3.99 13.10
CA ILE A 34 0.68 3.06 12.33
C ILE A 34 0.18 2.94 10.89
N ALA A 35 -1.12 2.75 10.68
CA ALA A 35 -1.73 2.63 9.36
C ALA A 35 -1.55 3.90 8.52
N SER A 36 -1.73 5.08 9.12
CA SER A 36 -1.47 6.36 8.45
C SER A 36 0.00 6.53 8.10
N GLY A 37 0.90 6.16 9.01
CA GLY A 37 2.34 6.18 8.78
C GLY A 37 2.75 5.24 7.64
N TYR A 38 2.14 4.06 7.56
CA TYR A 38 2.38 3.10 6.48
C TYR A 38 1.96 3.70 5.13
N ILE A 39 0.75 4.28 5.04
CA ILE A 39 0.26 4.91 3.81
C ILE A 39 1.17 6.09 3.40
N ALA A 40 1.53 6.97 4.35
CA ALA A 40 2.40 8.11 4.09
C ALA A 40 3.78 7.67 3.55
N THR A 41 4.37 6.63 4.15
CA THR A 41 5.66 6.08 3.71
C THR A 41 5.56 5.47 2.32
N MET A 42 4.47 4.76 2.01
CA MET A 42 4.23 4.21 0.67
C MET A 42 4.07 5.32 -0.37
N LEU A 43 3.32 6.37 -0.07
CA LEU A 43 3.19 7.54 -0.95
C LEU A 43 4.55 8.21 -1.21
N MET A 44 5.42 8.29 -0.19
CA MET A 44 6.77 8.81 -0.35
C MET A 44 7.64 7.93 -1.26
N ILE A 45 7.57 6.59 -1.11
CA ILE A 45 8.24 5.65 -2.03
C ILE A 45 7.78 5.91 -3.46
N TYR A 46 6.47 6.01 -3.69
CA TYR A 46 5.95 6.26 -5.04
C TYR A 46 6.42 7.61 -5.57
N PHE A 47 6.39 8.65 -4.75
CA PHE A 47 6.88 9.97 -5.12
C PHE A 47 8.37 9.95 -5.52
N LEU A 48 9.22 9.29 -4.74
CA LEU A 48 10.64 9.11 -5.05
C LEU A 48 10.83 8.27 -6.32
N GLY A 49 10.01 7.23 -6.50
CA GLY A 49 9.97 6.42 -7.72
C GLY A 49 9.76 7.27 -8.97
N THR A 50 8.88 8.28 -8.92
CA THR A 50 8.66 9.19 -10.09
C THR A 50 9.90 9.96 -10.53
N LYS A 51 10.96 10.03 -9.71
CA LYS A 51 12.23 10.69 -10.03
C LYS A 51 13.23 9.77 -10.74
N ILE A 52 13.00 8.46 -10.73
CA ILE A 52 13.86 7.46 -11.38
C ILE A 52 13.47 7.32 -12.85
N LYS A 53 14.39 7.67 -13.75
CA LYS A 53 14.16 7.67 -15.20
C LYS A 53 14.22 6.28 -15.84
N ASP A 54 15.14 5.43 -15.36
CA ASP A 54 15.32 4.09 -15.90
C ASP A 54 14.18 3.16 -15.45
N PHE A 55 13.57 2.47 -16.41
CA PHE A 55 12.40 1.62 -16.18
C PHE A 55 12.70 0.46 -15.22
N ILE A 56 13.79 -0.28 -15.46
CA ILE A 56 14.13 -1.49 -14.72
C ILE A 56 14.48 -1.11 -13.28
N ILE A 57 15.25 -0.03 -13.12
CA ILE A 57 15.62 0.49 -11.80
C ILE A 57 14.38 1.00 -11.04
N ASN A 58 13.45 1.67 -11.70
CA ASN A 58 12.22 2.17 -11.07
C ASN A 58 11.34 1.04 -10.54
N VAL A 59 11.06 0.05 -11.40
CA VAL A 59 10.25 -1.13 -11.02
C VAL A 59 10.91 -1.89 -9.87
N GLY A 60 12.23 -2.11 -9.94
CA GLY A 60 12.98 -2.75 -8.87
C GLY A 60 12.94 -1.95 -7.56
N TYR A 61 13.14 -0.64 -7.63
CA TYR A 61 13.07 0.27 -6.48
C TYR A 61 11.70 0.22 -5.81
N ILE A 62 10.62 0.38 -6.57
CA ILE A 62 9.25 0.36 -6.02
C ILE A 62 8.97 -1.01 -5.42
N TRP A 63 9.28 -2.10 -6.13
CA TRP A 63 8.98 -3.45 -5.65
C TRP A 63 9.69 -3.75 -4.33
N ILE A 64 11.02 -3.55 -4.27
CA ILE A 64 11.81 -3.82 -3.06
C ILE A 64 11.33 -2.92 -1.90
N SER A 65 11.21 -1.62 -2.15
CA SER A 65 10.86 -0.64 -1.09
C SER A 65 9.50 -0.90 -0.47
N LYS A 66 8.49 -1.27 -1.28
CA LYS A 66 7.15 -1.63 -0.82
C LYS A 66 7.17 -2.80 0.17
N TRP A 67 7.91 -3.86 -0.17
CA TRP A 67 8.05 -5.03 0.70
C TRP A 67 8.88 -4.74 1.94
N THR A 68 9.91 -3.90 1.84
CA THR A 68 10.66 -3.43 3.01
C THR A 68 9.76 -2.67 3.98
N VAL A 69 8.95 -1.72 3.49
CA VAL A 69 8.00 -0.97 4.32
C VAL A 69 6.93 -1.88 4.91
N PHE A 70 6.42 -2.85 4.15
CA PHE A 70 5.52 -3.86 4.66
C PHE A 70 6.09 -4.58 5.89
N ILE A 71 7.31 -5.11 5.78
CA ILE A 71 7.96 -5.86 6.85
C ILE A 71 8.17 -4.96 8.07
N ILE A 72 8.73 -3.75 7.88
CA ILE A 72 9.00 -2.83 8.99
C ILE A 72 7.73 -2.50 9.76
N PHE A 73 6.67 -2.07 9.07
CA PHE A 73 5.42 -1.69 9.74
C PHE A 73 4.69 -2.88 10.36
N LEU A 74 4.78 -4.06 9.74
CA LEU A 74 4.19 -5.27 10.31
C LEU A 74 4.95 -5.72 11.57
N THR A 75 6.27 -5.65 11.58
CA THR A 75 7.10 -5.90 12.77
C THR A 75 6.79 -4.89 13.88
N LEU A 76 6.71 -3.59 13.56
CA LEU A 76 6.32 -2.56 14.53
C LEU A 76 4.95 -2.85 15.14
N THR A 77 3.98 -3.25 14.31
CA THR A 77 2.65 -3.63 14.83
C THR A 77 2.74 -4.88 15.69
N GLY A 78 3.46 -5.92 15.26
CA GLY A 78 3.54 -7.18 16.01
C GLY A 78 4.21 -7.03 17.37
N VAL A 79 5.17 -6.11 17.49
CA VAL A 79 5.87 -5.83 18.75
C VAL A 79 5.07 -4.91 19.67
N TYR A 80 4.49 -3.83 19.13
CA TYR A 80 3.93 -2.75 19.95
C TYR A 80 2.39 -2.72 19.99
N LEU A 81 1.70 -3.33 19.03
CA LEU A 81 0.23 -3.35 18.94
C LEU A 81 -0.29 -4.76 18.54
N PRO A 82 -0.01 -5.82 19.33
CA PRO A 82 -0.38 -7.19 18.97
C PRO A 82 -1.90 -7.34 18.72
N ASP A 83 -2.75 -6.63 19.46
CA ASP A 83 -4.21 -6.65 19.30
C ASP A 83 -4.67 -6.11 17.93
N ALA A 84 -3.85 -5.25 17.31
CA ALA A 84 -4.11 -4.68 16.00
C ALA A 84 -3.42 -5.43 14.84
N PHE A 85 -2.63 -6.47 15.15
CA PHE A 85 -1.75 -7.12 14.19
C PHE A 85 -2.48 -7.66 12.97
N LEU A 86 -3.60 -8.36 13.17
CA LEU A 86 -4.38 -8.95 12.08
C LEU A 86 -4.96 -7.86 11.15
N TYR A 87 -5.41 -6.75 11.72
CA TYR A 87 -5.93 -5.62 10.95
C TYR A 87 -4.81 -4.96 10.13
N SER A 88 -3.63 -4.75 10.72
CA SER A 88 -2.45 -4.24 10.01
C SER A 88 -2.00 -5.17 8.89
N LEU A 89 -1.91 -6.47 9.15
CA LEU A 89 -1.54 -7.45 8.14
C LEU A 89 -2.49 -7.38 6.94
N LEU A 90 -3.79 -7.39 7.20
CA LEU A 90 -4.81 -7.40 6.15
C LEU A 90 -4.84 -6.08 5.38
N MET A 91 -4.72 -4.94 6.06
CA MET A 91 -4.67 -3.63 5.41
C MET A 91 -3.40 -3.47 4.55
N PHE A 92 -2.23 -3.80 5.11
CA PHE A 92 -0.96 -3.58 4.42
C PHE A 92 -0.78 -4.55 3.25
N ILE A 93 -1.28 -5.78 3.33
CA ILE A 93 -1.21 -6.71 2.20
C ILE A 93 -2.15 -6.28 1.07
N VAL A 94 -3.38 -5.87 1.39
CA VAL A 94 -4.34 -5.36 0.39
C VAL A 94 -3.76 -4.13 -0.29
N PHE A 95 -3.20 -3.19 0.46
CA PHE A 95 -2.56 -2.01 -0.11
C PHE A 95 -1.38 -2.38 -1.01
N ASN A 96 -0.51 -3.28 -0.56
CA ASN A 96 0.66 -3.72 -1.32
C ASN A 96 0.31 -4.39 -2.66
N ILE A 97 -0.69 -5.25 -2.70
CA ILE A 97 -1.04 -5.98 -3.94
C ILE A 97 -1.89 -5.14 -4.91
N THR A 98 -2.52 -4.07 -4.42
CA THR A 98 -3.43 -3.23 -5.24
C THR A 98 -2.66 -2.39 -6.25
N ILE A 99 -1.53 -1.83 -5.83
CA ILE A 99 -0.78 -0.86 -6.62
C ILE A 99 0.33 -1.58 -7.39
N ASN A 100 0.26 -1.61 -8.71
CA ASN A 100 1.31 -2.21 -9.52
C ASN A 100 2.48 -1.22 -9.68
N PRO A 101 3.75 -1.63 -9.50
CA PRO A 101 4.90 -0.77 -9.78
C PRO A 101 4.87 -0.05 -11.15
N SER A 102 4.25 -0.67 -12.16
CA SER A 102 4.12 -0.06 -13.50
C SER A 102 3.13 1.12 -13.58
N ASP A 103 2.25 1.30 -12.58
CA ASP A 103 1.16 2.29 -12.63
C ASP A 103 1.64 3.75 -12.52
N PHE A 104 2.87 3.99 -12.02
CA PHE A 104 3.39 5.34 -11.77
C PHE A 104 4.23 5.91 -12.91
N ILE A 105 4.27 5.22 -14.05
CA ILE A 105 5.00 5.69 -15.21
C ILE A 105 4.01 6.42 -16.12
N LYS A 106 4.27 7.71 -16.39
CA LYS A 106 3.72 8.34 -17.59
C LYS A 106 4.42 7.69 -18.76
N GLU A 107 3.66 7.07 -19.65
CA GLU A 107 4.11 6.65 -20.97
C GLU A 107 4.70 7.89 -21.67
N LYS A 108 6.01 8.08 -21.56
CA LYS A 108 6.76 9.07 -22.32
C LYS A 108 7.47 8.29 -23.42
N GLY A 109 6.76 8.03 -24.51
CA GLY A 109 7.36 7.45 -25.71
C GLY A 109 6.44 6.57 -26.54
N ALA A 110 5.30 7.11 -26.99
CA ALA A 110 4.56 6.58 -28.13
C ALA A 110 3.88 7.72 -28.91
N GLN A 111 4.61 8.82 -29.14
CA GLN A 111 4.39 9.80 -30.23
C GLN A 111 5.73 10.42 -30.59
#